data_AF-A0A090RBK5-F1
#
_entry.id   AF-A0A090RBK5-F1
#
_cell.length_a   1.000
_cell.length_b   1.000
_cell.length_c   1.000
_cell.angle_alpha   90.00
_cell.angle_beta   90.00
_cell.angle_gamma   90.00
#
_symmetry.space_group_name_H-M   'P 1'
#
loop_
_entity.id
_entity.type
_entity.pdbx_description
1 polymer ?
#
loop_
_entity_poly.entity_id
_entity_poly.type
_entity_poly.pdbx_seq_one_letter_code
_entity_poly.pdbx_strand_id
1 'polypeptide(L)'
;MNSYTVALIPVAVFSLTGIINKEDLKKISWDVLWLVSGGIALGLALDQTGLARLVVHSIPFDDFSPYVVLGGSALLCLLMANFMSHTATANLLMPIMAALGTSMTSLVPLGGEVTLILVVTFAASLGMSLPISTPPNALAHATGHVESNQMARVGVIVGVVGVALSFAMIWLLHLIDHI
;
A
#
# COMPACT_ATOMS: atom_id res chain seq x y z
N MET A 1 -16.41 -19.15 -11.54
CA MET A 1 -16.16 -18.02 -12.46
C MET A 1 -14.94 -17.28 -11.93
N ASN A 2 -13.85 -17.14 -12.69
CA ASN A 2 -12.63 -16.49 -12.21
C ASN A 2 -12.82 -14.96 -12.20
N SER A 3 -12.16 -14.23 -11.30
CA SER A 3 -12.27 -12.77 -11.14
C SER A 3 -12.02 -12.01 -12.45
N TYR A 4 -11.10 -12.51 -13.29
CA TYR A 4 -10.84 -11.94 -14.62
C TYR A 4 -12.06 -12.02 -15.55
N THR A 5 -12.80 -13.13 -15.48
CA THR A 5 -14.04 -13.31 -16.26
C THR A 5 -15.10 -12.34 -15.80
N VAL A 6 -15.27 -12.16 -14.48
CA VAL A 6 -16.23 -11.22 -13.90
C VAL A 6 -15.89 -9.78 -14.31
N ALA A 7 -14.60 -9.42 -14.31
CA ALA A 7 -14.13 -8.08 -14.69
C ALA A 7 -14.32 -7.75 -16.19
N LEU A 8 -14.22 -8.74 -17.08
CA LEU A 8 -14.32 -8.54 -18.53
C LEU A 8 -15.76 -8.46 -19.05
N ILE A 9 -16.74 -9.04 -18.34
CA ILE A 9 -18.14 -9.04 -18.77
C ILE A 9 -18.68 -7.61 -18.95
N PRO A 10 -18.55 -6.67 -17.99
CA PRO A 10 -19.01 -5.30 -18.17
C PRO A 10 -18.30 -4.58 -19.32
N VAL A 11 -16.99 -4.79 -19.49
CA VAL A 11 -16.22 -4.18 -20.59
C VAL A 11 -16.75 -4.64 -21.94
N ALA A 12 -17.02 -5.93 -22.10
CA ALA A 12 -17.59 -6.49 -23.33
C ALA A 12 -19.00 -5.94 -23.58
N VAL A 13 -19.88 -5.97 -22.57
CA VAL A 13 -21.25 -5.49 -22.69
C VAL A 13 -21.28 -3.99 -23.05
N PHE A 14 -20.53 -3.15 -22.34
CA PHE A 14 -20.52 -1.70 -22.57
C PHE A 14 -19.86 -1.31 -23.88
N SER A 15 -18.89 -2.09 -24.37
CA SER A 15 -18.30 -1.87 -25.70
C SER A 15 -19.28 -2.26 -26.81
N LEU A 16 -20.02 -3.37 -26.64
CA LEU A 16 -21.02 -3.85 -27.61
C LEU A 16 -22.25 -2.94 -27.68
N THR A 17 -22.68 -2.37 -26.56
CA THR A 17 -23.81 -1.42 -26.50
C THR A 17 -23.42 0.00 -26.90
N GLY A 18 -22.14 0.28 -27.17
CA GLY A 18 -21.64 1.60 -27.55
C GLY A 18 -21.58 2.61 -26.39
N ILE A 19 -21.78 2.16 -25.15
CA ILE A 19 -21.69 3.00 -23.94
C ILE A 19 -20.24 3.43 -23.71
N ILE A 20 -19.28 2.53 -23.93
CA ILE A 20 -17.84 2.83 -23.88
C ILE A 20 -17.31 2.86 -25.31
N ASN A 21 -16.66 3.96 -25.69
CA ASN A 21 -16.00 4.10 -26.97
C ASN A 21 -14.46 4.12 -26.84
N LYS A 22 -13.76 4.23 -27.97
CA LYS A 22 -12.30 4.25 -28.03
C LYS A 22 -11.69 5.41 -27.23
N GLU A 23 -12.35 6.56 -27.15
CA GLU A 23 -11.87 7.72 -26.41
C GLU A 23 -11.96 7.50 -24.90
N ASP A 24 -12.99 6.79 -24.44
CA ASP A 24 -13.12 6.44 -23.02
C ASP A 24 -12.07 5.41 -22.58
N LEU A 25 -11.74 4.43 -23.44
CA LEU A 25 -10.65 3.48 -23.17
C LEU A 25 -9.28 4.17 -23.07
N LYS A 26 -9.08 5.29 -23.77
CA LYS A 26 -7.84 6.09 -23.64
C LYS A 26 -7.75 6.83 -22.30
N LYS A 27 -8.86 7.04 -21.60
CA LYS A 27 -8.90 7.68 -20.28
C LYS A 27 -8.58 6.72 -19.14
N ILE A 28 -8.47 5.42 -19.41
CA ILE A 28 -7.99 4.44 -18.43
C ILE A 28 -6.56 4.83 -18.03
N SER A 29 -6.26 4.77 -16.72
CA SER A 29 -4.94 5.05 -16.18
C SER A 29 -3.94 3.93 -16.49
N TRP A 30 -3.54 3.80 -17.76
CA TRP A 30 -2.62 2.76 -18.24
C TRP A 30 -1.30 2.73 -17.46
N ASP A 31 -0.80 3.89 -17.05
CA ASP A 31 0.43 4.01 -16.25
C ASP A 31 0.30 3.30 -14.89
N VAL A 32 -0.90 3.34 -14.28
CA VAL A 32 -1.18 2.64 -13.02
C VAL A 32 -1.22 1.13 -13.24
N LEU A 33 -1.83 0.67 -14.34
CA LEU A 33 -1.85 -0.75 -14.68
C LEU A 33 -0.44 -1.30 -14.92
N TRP A 34 0.41 -0.55 -15.63
CA TRP A 34 1.82 -0.89 -15.83
C TRP A 34 2.61 -0.89 -14.53
N LEU A 35 2.38 0.10 -13.66
CA LEU A 35 3.01 0.17 -12.35
C LEU A 35 2.67 -1.09 -11.53
N VAL A 36 1.38 -1.40 -11.34
CA VAL A 36 0.88 -2.60 -10.62
C VAL A 36 1.49 -3.88 -11.19
N SER A 37 1.48 -4.03 -12.51
CA SER A 37 2.07 -5.19 -13.19
C SER A 37 3.57 -5.31 -12.93
N GLY A 38 4.30 -4.19 -12.95
CA GLY A 38 5.72 -4.13 -12.61
C GLY A 38 6.02 -4.48 -11.15
N GLY A 39 5.18 -4.04 -10.20
CA GLY A 39 5.30 -4.40 -8.79
C GLY A 39 5.12 -5.90 -8.54
N ILE A 40 4.11 -6.50 -9.19
CA ILE A 40 3.90 -7.97 -9.15
C ILE A 40 5.09 -8.69 -9.76
N ALA A 41 5.57 -8.26 -10.94
CA ALA A 41 6.73 -8.86 -11.61
C ALA A 41 8.00 -8.75 -10.75
N LEU A 42 8.24 -7.61 -10.09
CA LEU A 42 9.35 -7.42 -9.17
C LEU A 42 9.24 -8.38 -7.98
N GLY A 43 8.05 -8.53 -7.38
CA GLY A 43 7.86 -9.47 -6.28
C GLY A 43 8.10 -10.92 -6.66
N LEU A 44 7.61 -11.35 -7.82
CA LEU A 44 7.90 -12.67 -8.36
C LEU A 44 9.41 -12.86 -8.61
N ALA A 45 10.10 -11.84 -9.13
CA ALA A 45 11.54 -11.91 -9.34
C ALA A 45 12.32 -12.00 -8.00
N LEU A 46 11.91 -11.26 -6.97
CA LEU A 46 12.53 -11.33 -5.64
C LEU A 46 12.40 -12.72 -5.01
N ASP A 47 11.25 -13.36 -5.19
CA ASP A 47 10.97 -14.72 -4.72
C ASP A 47 11.79 -15.75 -5.52
N GLN A 48 11.69 -15.73 -6.85
CA GLN A 48 12.39 -16.67 -7.73
C GLN A 48 13.91 -16.61 -7.63
N THR A 49 14.48 -15.41 -7.43
CA THR A 49 15.92 -15.23 -7.27
C THR A 49 16.42 -15.58 -5.86
N GLY A 50 15.51 -15.75 -4.89
CA GLY A 50 15.84 -15.90 -3.48
C GLY A 50 16.39 -14.62 -2.82
N LEU A 51 16.39 -13.48 -3.53
CA LEU A 51 16.88 -12.20 -2.99
C LEU A 51 16.05 -11.74 -1.80
N ALA A 52 14.72 -11.93 -1.86
CA ALA A 52 13.82 -11.68 -0.74
C ALA A 52 14.28 -12.38 0.54
N ARG A 53 14.57 -13.69 0.43
CA ARG A 53 15.03 -14.52 1.54
C ARG A 53 16.37 -14.05 2.07
N LEU A 54 17.31 -13.71 1.18
CA LEU A 54 18.64 -13.22 1.54
C LEU A 54 18.58 -11.90 2.33
N VAL A 55 17.77 -10.95 1.89
CA VAL A 55 17.60 -9.65 2.57
C VAL A 55 16.95 -9.85 3.94
N VAL A 56 15.89 -10.67 4.04
CA VAL A 56 15.25 -10.92 5.33
C VAL A 56 16.19 -11.66 6.29
N HIS A 57 16.99 -12.63 5.84
CA HIS A 57 17.96 -13.33 6.71
C HIS A 57 19.17 -12.46 7.09
N SER A 58 19.44 -11.38 6.34
CA SER A 58 20.54 -10.47 6.68
C SER A 58 20.25 -9.61 7.91
N ILE A 59 18.99 -9.51 8.31
CA ILE A 59 18.54 -8.80 9.50
C ILE A 59 17.90 -9.82 10.44
N PRO A 60 18.24 -9.86 11.74
CA PRO A 60 17.66 -10.81 12.69
C PRO A 60 16.24 -10.38 13.08
N PHE A 61 15.31 -10.41 12.12
CA PHE A 61 13.94 -9.94 12.35
C PHE A 61 13.19 -10.76 13.40
N ASP A 62 13.50 -12.05 13.51
CA ASP A 62 12.90 -12.95 14.51
C ASP A 62 13.30 -12.60 15.96
N ASP A 63 14.41 -11.89 16.17
CA ASP A 63 14.82 -11.40 17.49
C ASP A 63 14.02 -10.15 17.91
N PHE A 64 13.35 -9.48 16.96
CA PHE A 64 12.51 -8.33 17.25
C PHE A 64 11.08 -8.77 17.61
N SER A 65 10.46 -7.99 18.48
CA SER A 65 9.03 -8.12 18.75
C SER A 65 8.22 -7.90 17.46
N PRO A 66 7.22 -8.73 17.14
CA PRO A 66 6.39 -8.56 15.93
C PRO A 66 5.70 -7.19 15.89
N TYR A 67 5.37 -6.61 17.05
CA TYR A 67 4.83 -5.25 17.13
C TYR A 67 5.83 -4.17 16.70
N VAL A 68 7.12 -4.37 16.97
CA VAL A 68 8.18 -3.44 16.54
C VAL A 68 8.35 -3.52 15.03
N VAL A 69 8.30 -4.72 14.45
CA VAL A 69 8.38 -4.88 13.00
C VAL A 69 7.16 -4.29 12.30
N LEU A 70 5.95 -4.54 12.81
CA LEU A 70 4.72 -3.95 12.27
C LEU A 70 4.75 -2.41 12.36
N GLY A 71 5.06 -1.86 13.53
CA GLY A 71 5.14 -0.42 13.74
C GLY A 71 6.25 0.24 12.91
N GLY A 72 7.42 -0.39 12.83
CA GLY A 72 8.54 0.08 12.01
C GLY A 72 8.22 0.07 10.52
N SER A 73 7.54 -0.98 10.04
CA SER A 73 7.12 -1.09 8.64
C SER A 73 6.04 -0.05 8.30
N ALA A 74 5.08 0.18 9.19
CA ALA A 74 4.08 1.23 9.05
C ALA A 74 4.72 2.62 8.98
N LEU A 75 5.65 2.90 9.90
CA LEU A 75 6.35 4.17 9.97
C LEU A 75 7.20 4.41 8.73
N LEU A 76 7.99 3.41 8.30
CA LEU A 76 8.78 3.47 7.08
C LEU A 76 7.90 3.80 5.88
N CYS A 77 6.77 3.08 5.75
CA CYS A 77 5.83 3.28 4.67
C CYS A 77 5.21 4.69 4.69
N LEU A 78 4.74 5.14 5.85
CA LEU A 78 4.16 6.48 6.01
C LEU A 78 5.17 7.57 5.64
N LEU A 79 6.43 7.42 6.04
CA LEU A 79 7.49 8.35 5.67
C LEU A 79 7.69 8.37 4.15
N MET A 80 7.86 7.20 3.52
CA MET A 80 8.03 7.11 2.07
C MET A 80 6.83 7.70 1.30
N ALA A 81 5.61 7.43 1.76
CA ALA A 81 4.37 7.91 1.16
C ALA A 81 4.18 9.43 1.23
N ASN A 82 4.93 10.14 2.07
CA ASN A 82 4.92 11.61 2.05
C ASN A 82 5.79 12.20 0.92
N PHE A 83 6.77 11.45 0.42
CA PHE A 83 7.70 11.89 -0.64
C PHE A 83 7.40 11.26 -2.01
N MET A 84 6.66 10.16 -2.03
CA MET A 84 6.33 9.38 -3.22
C MET A 84 4.81 9.19 -3.28
N SER A 85 4.26 8.91 -4.47
CA SER A 85 2.83 8.59 -4.58
C SER A 85 2.47 7.35 -3.75
N HIS A 86 1.25 7.33 -3.20
CA HIS A 86 0.76 6.21 -2.40
C HIS A 86 0.83 4.88 -3.15
N THR A 87 0.43 4.88 -4.43
CA THR A 87 0.46 3.69 -5.28
C THR A 87 1.88 3.20 -5.55
N ALA A 88 2.82 4.12 -5.83
CA ALA A 88 4.22 3.72 -6.05
C ALA A 88 4.87 3.20 -4.76
N THR A 89 4.59 3.83 -3.63
CA THR A 89 5.08 3.38 -2.31
C THR A 89 4.55 1.98 -1.98
N ALA A 90 3.26 1.75 -2.15
CA ALA A 90 2.64 0.44 -1.91
C ALA A 90 3.25 -0.62 -2.83
N ASN A 91 3.40 -0.33 -4.12
CA ASN A 91 3.99 -1.26 -5.09
C ASN A 91 5.43 -1.64 -4.78
N LEU A 92 6.21 -0.70 -4.27
CA LEU A 92 7.60 -0.94 -3.89
C LEU A 92 7.69 -1.81 -2.63
N LEU A 93 6.87 -1.53 -1.62
CA LEU A 93 6.96 -2.18 -0.32
C LEU A 93 6.23 -3.52 -0.25
N MET A 94 5.11 -3.69 -0.96
CA MET A 94 4.27 -4.89 -0.88
C MET A 94 5.06 -6.20 -1.07
N PRO A 95 5.92 -6.35 -2.10
CA PRO A 95 6.71 -7.57 -2.25
C PRO A 95 7.66 -7.85 -1.08
N ILE A 96 8.24 -6.79 -0.50
CA ILE A 96 9.17 -6.89 0.62
C ILE A 96 8.41 -7.31 1.88
N MET A 97 7.23 -6.73 2.10
CA MET A 97 6.38 -7.07 3.25
C MET A 97 5.84 -8.50 3.15
N ALA A 98 5.48 -8.97 1.96
CA ALA A 98 5.07 -10.36 1.75
C ALA A 98 6.22 -11.33 2.07
N ALA A 99 7.44 -11.06 1.58
CA ALA A 99 8.62 -11.85 1.89
C ALA A 99 8.98 -11.85 3.39
N LEU A 100 8.84 -10.70 4.06
CA LEU A 100 9.09 -10.59 5.49
C LEU A 100 8.04 -11.34 6.31
N GLY A 101 6.75 -11.18 5.96
CA GLY A 101 5.63 -11.81 6.64
C GLY A 101 5.65 -13.34 6.55
N THR A 102 6.08 -13.89 5.41
CA THR A 102 6.25 -15.35 5.24
C THR A 102 7.46 -15.91 5.99
N SER A 103 8.50 -15.10 6.19
CA SER A 103 9.72 -15.54 6.87
C SER A 103 9.62 -15.47 8.39
N MET A 104 8.82 -14.54 8.94
CA MET A 104 8.70 -14.33 10.38
C MET A 104 7.52 -15.12 10.99
N THR A 105 7.83 -16.25 11.60
CA THR A 105 6.81 -17.10 12.26
C THR A 105 6.13 -16.42 13.45
N SER A 106 6.79 -15.45 14.09
CA SER A 106 6.25 -14.67 15.21
C SER A 106 5.08 -13.76 14.83
N LEU A 107 4.84 -13.52 13.53
CA LEU A 107 3.67 -12.78 13.05
C LEU A 107 2.42 -13.65 12.95
N VAL A 108 2.53 -14.98 12.90
CA VAL A 108 1.38 -15.89 12.72
C VAL A 108 0.27 -15.65 13.74
N PRO A 109 0.54 -15.48 15.05
CA PRO A 109 -0.50 -15.21 16.03
C PRO A 109 -1.19 -13.85 15.87
N LEU A 110 -0.64 -12.94 15.04
CA LEU A 110 -1.20 -11.62 14.75
C LEU A 110 -1.88 -11.55 13.37
N GLY A 111 -2.14 -12.68 12.71
CA GLY A 111 -2.68 -12.73 11.34
C GLY A 111 -1.61 -12.80 10.23
N GLY A 112 -0.35 -13.05 10.61
CA GLY A 112 0.74 -13.40 9.69
C GLY A 112 1.08 -12.32 8.68
N GLU A 113 1.35 -12.77 7.45
CA GLU A 113 1.67 -11.90 6.31
C GLU A 113 0.57 -10.89 5.97
N VAL A 114 -0.71 -11.28 6.13
CA VAL A 114 -1.86 -10.47 5.73
C VAL A 114 -1.92 -9.21 6.59
N THR A 115 -1.72 -9.36 7.90
CA THR A 115 -1.66 -8.22 8.83
C THR A 115 -0.56 -7.23 8.47
N LEU A 116 0.64 -7.71 8.15
CA LEU A 116 1.76 -6.83 7.78
C LEU A 116 1.45 -6.07 6.47
N ILE A 117 0.90 -6.75 5.48
CA ILE A 117 0.50 -6.14 4.20
C ILE A 117 -0.60 -5.09 4.42
N LEU A 118 -1.61 -5.39 5.24
CA LEU A 118 -2.71 -4.46 5.53
C LEU A 118 -2.21 -3.20 6.24
N VAL A 119 -1.43 -3.35 7.33
CA VAL A 119 -0.85 -2.22 8.07
C VAL A 119 -0.10 -1.28 7.11
N VAL A 120 0.77 -1.84 6.29
CA VAL A 120 1.61 -1.07 5.37
C VAL A 120 0.77 -0.43 4.27
N THR A 121 -0.27 -1.09 3.77
CA THR A 121 -1.18 -0.53 2.76
C THR A 121 -1.99 0.66 3.31
N PHE A 122 -2.47 0.57 4.56
CA PHE A 122 -3.12 1.70 5.22
C PHE A 122 -2.13 2.84 5.47
N ALA A 123 -0.93 2.54 5.97
CA ALA A 123 0.12 3.53 6.18
C ALA A 123 0.49 4.26 4.87
N ALA A 124 0.58 3.54 3.75
CA ALA A 124 0.83 4.11 2.43
C ALA A 124 -0.23 5.14 2.06
N SER A 125 -1.50 4.89 2.39
CA SER A 125 -2.64 5.75 2.06
C SER A 125 -2.77 6.99 2.95
N LEU A 126 -2.01 7.06 4.04
CA LEU A 126 -2.09 8.12 5.05
C LEU A 126 -1.01 9.22 4.89
N GLY A 127 -0.15 9.13 3.87
CA GLY A 127 0.95 10.08 3.61
C GLY A 127 0.49 11.47 3.12
N MET A 128 -0.05 12.30 4.02
CA MET A 128 -0.67 13.59 3.66
C MET A 128 0.06 14.83 4.20
N SER A 129 1.32 14.71 4.62
CA SER A 129 2.05 15.78 5.29
C SER A 129 2.66 16.82 4.35
N LEU A 130 2.83 16.52 3.07
CA LEU A 130 3.51 17.41 2.13
C LEU A 130 2.65 17.71 0.90
N PRO A 131 2.77 18.92 0.30
CA PRO A 131 2.08 19.25 -0.95
C PRO A 131 2.42 18.31 -2.11
N ILE A 132 3.65 17.79 -2.14
CA ILE A 132 4.14 16.90 -3.20
C ILE A 132 3.54 15.49 -3.12
N SER A 133 2.91 15.10 -2.00
CA SER A 133 2.49 13.71 -1.81
C SER A 133 1.31 13.31 -2.71
N THR A 134 0.36 14.22 -2.98
CA THR A 134 -0.80 13.95 -3.84
C THR A 134 -1.31 15.19 -4.60
N PRO A 135 -2.04 15.02 -5.72
CA PRO A 135 -2.64 16.14 -6.45
C PRO A 135 -3.61 17.01 -5.62
N PRO A 136 -4.53 16.45 -4.78
CA PRO A 136 -5.39 17.27 -3.92
C PRO A 136 -4.58 18.16 -2.97
N ASN A 137 -3.48 17.63 -2.45
CA ASN A 137 -2.57 18.34 -1.56
C ASN A 137 -1.87 19.52 -2.27
N ALA A 138 -1.37 19.29 -3.48
CA ALA A 138 -0.78 20.32 -4.30
C ALA A 138 -1.81 21.41 -4.69
N LEU A 139 -3.04 21.02 -5.03
CA LEU A 139 -4.12 21.94 -5.37
C LEU A 139 -4.50 22.83 -4.18
N ALA A 140 -4.60 22.27 -2.97
CA ALA A 140 -4.89 23.02 -1.77
C ALA A 140 -3.78 24.06 -1.47
N HIS A 141 -2.51 23.66 -1.60
CA HIS A 141 -1.37 24.57 -1.42
C HIS A 141 -1.33 25.68 -2.48
N ALA A 142 -1.67 25.36 -3.74
CA ALA A 142 -1.70 26.32 -4.85
C ALA A 142 -2.73 27.45 -4.68
N THR A 143 -3.72 27.30 -3.78
CA THR A 143 -4.67 28.37 -3.46
C THR A 143 -4.02 29.56 -2.72
N GLY A 144 -2.84 29.37 -2.14
CA GLY A 144 -2.18 30.36 -1.29
C GLY A 144 -2.79 30.50 0.11
N HIS A 145 -3.84 29.74 0.44
CA HIS A 145 -4.47 29.74 1.77
C HIS A 145 -3.94 28.64 2.70
N VAL A 146 -3.18 27.68 2.19
CA VAL A 146 -2.63 26.56 2.96
C VAL A 146 -1.10 26.55 2.84
N GLU A 147 -0.42 26.89 3.92
CA GLU A 147 1.03 26.85 4.01
C GLU A 147 1.54 25.42 4.20
N SER A 148 2.71 25.09 3.65
CA SER A 148 3.27 23.72 3.75
C SER A 148 3.50 23.28 5.20
N ASN A 149 3.79 24.21 6.11
CA ASN A 149 3.98 23.91 7.53
C ASN A 149 2.66 23.54 8.24
N GLN A 150 1.55 24.21 7.88
CA GLN A 150 0.22 23.87 8.41
C GLN A 150 -0.18 22.46 7.97
N MET A 151 0.09 22.18 6.70
CA MET A 151 -0.16 20.90 6.07
C MET A 151 0.66 19.77 6.70
N ALA A 152 1.96 20.01 6.96
CA ALA A 152 2.82 19.05 7.65
C ALA A 152 2.30 18.73 9.05
N ARG A 153 1.90 19.74 9.82
CA ARG A 153 1.39 19.55 11.17
C ARG A 153 0.11 18.70 11.18
N VAL A 154 -0.86 19.04 10.33
CA VAL A 154 -2.12 18.29 10.23
C VAL A 154 -1.88 16.90 9.65
N GLY A 155 -1.08 16.79 8.60
CA GLY A 155 -0.80 15.52 7.93
C GLY A 155 -0.05 14.53 8.82
N VAL A 156 0.88 14.98 9.67
CA VAL A 156 1.52 14.12 10.66
C VAL A 156 0.52 13.63 11.71
N ILE A 157 -0.37 14.50 12.19
CA ILE A 157 -1.42 14.11 13.15
C ILE A 157 -2.34 13.06 12.51
N VAL A 158 -2.85 13.32 11.31
CA VAL A 158 -3.71 12.40 10.57
C VAL A 158 -2.99 11.09 10.26
N GLY A 159 -1.72 11.15 9.89
CA GLY A 159 -0.90 9.98 9.60
C GLY A 159 -0.72 9.08 10.83
N VAL A 160 -0.33 9.66 11.96
CA VAL A 160 -0.12 8.91 13.22
C VAL A 160 -1.44 8.36 13.75
N VAL A 161 -2.49 9.18 13.80
CA VAL A 161 -3.82 8.74 14.26
C VAL A 161 -4.39 7.67 13.32
N GLY A 162 -4.26 7.85 12.01
CA GLY A 162 -4.72 6.88 11.02
C GLY A 162 -3.99 5.55 11.12
N VAL A 163 -2.67 5.57 11.34
CA VAL A 163 -1.89 4.34 11.57
C VAL A 163 -2.36 3.66 12.85
N ALA A 164 -2.54 4.40 13.96
CA ALA A 164 -3.10 3.84 15.19
C ALA A 164 -4.49 3.22 15.00
N LEU A 165 -5.36 3.86 14.21
CA LEU A 165 -6.68 3.33 13.85
C LEU A 165 -6.57 2.08 12.97
N SER A 166 -5.58 1.99 12.07
CA SER A 166 -5.34 0.78 11.27
C SER A 166 -4.94 -0.41 12.15
N PHE A 167 -4.11 -0.19 13.18
CA PHE A 167 -3.79 -1.21 14.18
C PHE A 167 -5.01 -1.64 14.99
N ALA A 168 -5.86 -0.69 15.41
CA ALA A 168 -7.10 -1.00 16.12
C ALA A 168 -8.07 -1.80 15.23
N MET A 169 -8.17 -1.45 13.94
CA MET A 169 -9.01 -2.15 12.97
C MET A 169 -8.52 -3.59 12.76
N ILE A 170 -7.21 -3.80 12.62
CA ILE A 170 -6.64 -5.14 12.46
C ILE A 170 -6.83 -5.98 13.72
N TRP A 171 -6.63 -5.38 14.89
CA TRP A 171 -6.94 -6.04 16.16
C TRP A 171 -8.41 -6.47 16.25
N LEU A 172 -9.33 -5.61 15.79
CA LEU A 172 -10.75 -5.94 15.69
C LEU A 172 -11.01 -7.09 14.70
N LEU A 173 -10.37 -7.08 13.53
CA LEU A 173 -10.52 -8.14 12.53
C LEU A 173 -10.04 -9.50 13.05
N HIS A 174 -8.96 -9.49 13.84
CA HIS A 174 -8.45 -10.69 14.51
C HIS A 174 -9.43 -11.25 15.55
N LEU A 175 -10.15 -10.38 16.27
CA LEU A 175 -11.19 -10.81 17.21
C LEU A 175 -12.41 -11.47 16.55
N ILE A 176 -12.63 -11.24 15.25
CA ILE A 176 -13.78 -11.75 14.50
C ILE A 176 -13.35 -12.96 13.63
N ASP A 177 -12.19 -13.56 13.88
CA ASP A 177 -11.63 -14.72 13.15
C ASP A 177 -11.52 -14.53 11.62
N HIS A 178 -11.40 -13.28 11.16
CA HIS A 178 -11.28 -12.95 9.74
C HIS A 178 -9.82 -12.85 9.23
N ILE A 179 -8.86 -12.92 10.15
CA ILE A 179 -7.40 -13.02 9.94
C ILE A 179 -6.74 -13.50 11.23
#